data_AF-A0A1V4HLN2-F1
#
_entry.id   AF-A0A1V4HLN2-F1
#
_cell.length_a   1.000
_cell.length_b   1.000
_cell.length_c   1.000
_cell.angle_alpha   90.00
_cell.angle_beta   90.00
_cell.angle_gamma   90.00
#
_symmetry.space_group_name_H-M   'P 1'
#
loop_
_entity.id
_entity.type
_entity.pdbx_description
1 polymer ?
#
loop_
_entity_poly.entity_id
_entity_poly.type
_entity_poly.pdbx_seq_one_letter_code
_entity_poly.pdbx_strand_id
1 'polypeptide(L)'
;MVWSIVIIISVSAIVSIVLIRQKATNDLLRSIVKEMGLRNPLDEDLQKLVTQGKKRKSIRKAQKIYGFTVREAENYIGLLGEGKR
;
A
#
# COMPACT_ATOMS: atom_id res chain seq x y z
N MET A 1 19.00 30.14 -15.45
CA MET A 1 18.86 28.72 -15.83
C MET A 1 19.41 27.77 -14.77
N VAL A 2 20.66 27.93 -14.29
CA VAL A 2 21.24 27.05 -13.26
C VAL A 2 20.46 27.05 -11.94
N TRP A 3 20.04 28.23 -11.47
CA TRP A 3 19.23 28.38 -10.24
C TRP A 3 17.87 27.67 -10.29
N SER A 4 17.26 27.59 -11.48
CA SER A 4 15.99 26.90 -11.71
C SER A 4 16.14 25.39 -11.48
N ILE A 5 17.26 24.80 -11.90
CA ILE A 5 17.56 23.37 -11.75
C ILE A 5 17.77 23.03 -10.27
N VAL A 6 18.46 23.90 -9.52
CA VAL A 6 18.69 23.72 -8.07
C VAL A 6 17.35 23.67 -7.32
N ILE A 7 16.41 24.56 -7.65
CA ILE A 7 15.07 24.60 -7.03
C ILE A 7 14.31 23.28 -7.31
N ILE A 8 14.34 22.78 -8.55
CA ILE A 8 13.65 21.54 -8.92
C ILE A 8 14.20 20.33 -8.15
N ILE A 9 15.52 20.22 -8.03
CA ILE A 9 16.17 19.14 -7.27
C ILE A 9 15.79 19.22 -5.78
N SER A 10 15.77 20.43 -5.23
CA SER A 10 15.40 20.68 -3.82
C SER A 10 13.97 20.22 -3.51
N VAL A 11 13.02 20.59 -4.37
CA VAL A 11 11.61 20.22 -4.22
C VAL A 11 11.43 18.70 -4.35
N SER A 12 12.12 18.06 -5.31
CA SER A 12 12.08 16.61 -5.49
C SER A 12 12.56 15.85 -4.25
N ALA A 13 13.63 16.32 -3.60
CA ALA A 13 14.14 15.72 -2.37
C ALA A 13 13.14 15.83 -1.21
N ILE A 14 12.50 17.00 -1.05
CA ILE A 14 11.47 17.22 0.00
C ILE A 14 10.26 16.30 -0.23
N VAL A 15 9.78 16.20 -1.48
CA VAL A 15 8.66 15.31 -1.83
C VAL A 15 9.00 13.85 -1.51
N SER A 16 10.23 13.42 -1.83
CA SER A 16 10.68 12.06 -1.53
C SER A 16 10.67 11.77 -0.02
N ILE A 17 11.15 12.72 0.80
CA ILE A 17 11.15 12.58 2.28
C ILE A 17 9.72 12.48 2.82
N VAL A 18 8.80 13.30 2.32
CA VAL A 18 7.39 13.28 2.73
C VAL A 18 6.74 11.94 2.39
N LEU A 19 6.99 11.40 1.18
CA LEU A 19 6.48 10.10 0.76
C LEU A 19 7.04 8.95 1.63
N ILE A 20 8.33 9.00 1.98
CA ILE A 20 8.96 8.01 2.87
C ILE A 20 8.30 8.05 4.26
N ARG A 21 8.08 9.26 4.82
CA ARG A 21 7.43 9.42 6.13
C ARG A 21 5.97 8.97 6.12
N GLN A 22 5.24 9.25 5.03
CA GLN A 22 3.88 8.74 4.85
C GLN A 22 3.85 7.20 4.82
N LYS A 23 4.79 6.58 4.10
CA LYS A 23 4.90 5.12 4.03
C LYS A 23 5.16 4.53 5.42
N ALA A 24 6.11 5.10 6.16
CA ALA A 24 6.42 4.67 7.53
C ALA A 24 5.22 4.82 8.49
N THR A 25 4.46 5.92 8.38
CA THR A 25 3.26 6.15 9.19
C THR A 25 2.17 5.14 8.86
N ASN A 26 1.94 4.86 7.58
CA ASN A 26 0.99 3.84 7.13
C ASN A 26 1.39 2.44 7.60
N ASP A 27 2.67 2.09 7.52
CA ASP A 27 3.18 0.79 7.96
C ASP A 27 3.01 0.62 9.49
N LEU A 28 3.28 1.66 10.27
CA LEU A 28 3.00 1.69 11.72
C LEU A 28 1.50 1.53 12.00
N LEU A 29 0.65 2.28 11.31
CA LEU A 29 -0.81 2.14 11.44
C LEU A 29 -1.26 0.72 11.14
N ARG A 30 -0.68 0.09 10.11
CA ARG A 30 -0.95 -1.30 9.73
C ARG A 30 -0.52 -2.28 10.81
N SER A 31 0.64 -2.07 11.42
CA SER A 31 1.14 -2.88 12.54
C SER A 31 0.21 -2.78 13.74
N ILE A 32 -0.19 -1.56 14.10
CA ILE A 32 -1.11 -1.29 15.21
C ILE A 32 -2.48 -1.93 14.95
N VAL A 33 -3.04 -1.79 13.74
CA VAL A 33 -4.30 -2.44 13.35
C VAL A 33 -4.20 -3.97 13.43
N LYS A 34 -3.07 -4.54 13.01
CA LYS A 34 -2.80 -5.98 13.09
C LYS A 34 -2.70 -6.46 14.55
N GLU A 35 -2.01 -5.71 15.41
CA GLU A 35 -1.90 -6.01 16.85
C GLU A 35 -3.24 -5.89 17.57
N MET A 36 -4.06 -4.90 17.19
CA MET A 36 -5.40 -4.73 17.75
C MET A 36 -6.43 -5.76 17.23
N GLY A 37 -6.05 -6.65 16.30
CA GLY A 37 -6.96 -7.63 15.70
C GLY A 37 -8.13 -6.99 14.92
N LEU A 38 -8.03 -5.69 14.63
CA LEU A 38 -9.05 -4.95 13.92
C LEU A 38 -8.98 -5.33 12.44
N ARG A 39 -10.09 -5.83 11.89
CA ARG A 39 -10.21 -5.99 10.44
C ARG A 39 -10.12 -4.61 9.81
N ASN A 40 -9.14 -4.41 8.95
CA ASN A 40 -9.07 -3.20 8.17
C ASN A 40 -10.29 -3.20 7.22
N PRO A 41 -11.17 -2.18 7.24
CA PRO A 41 -12.34 -2.12 6.35
C PRO A 41 -11.95 -2.19 4.87
N LEU A 42 -10.72 -1.79 4.52
CA LEU A 42 -10.16 -1.92 3.17
C LEU A 42 -9.91 -3.38 2.76
N ASP A 43 -9.75 -4.29 3.72
CA ASP A 43 -9.57 -5.72 3.48
C ASP A 43 -10.87 -6.41 3.08
N GLU A 44 -12.03 -5.95 3.54
CA GLU A 44 -13.32 -6.53 3.08
C GLU A 44 -13.50 -6.33 1.58
N ASP A 45 -13.15 -5.15 1.09
CA ASP A 45 -13.21 -4.79 -0.33
C ASP A 45 -12.24 -5.63 -1.17
N LEU A 46 -11.03 -5.85 -0.66
CA LEU A 46 -10.04 -6.71 -1.29
C LEU A 46 -10.46 -8.18 -1.24
N GLN A 47 -11.01 -8.64 -0.11
CA GLN A 47 -11.48 -10.00 0.11
C GLN A 47 -12.70 -10.32 -0.77
N LYS A 48 -13.61 -9.35 -0.98
CA LYS A 48 -14.68 -9.45 -1.98
C LYS A 48 -14.13 -9.63 -3.40
N LEU A 49 -13.08 -8.90 -3.77
CA LEU A 49 -12.45 -9.05 -5.09
C LEU A 49 -11.73 -10.39 -5.26
N VAL A 50 -11.09 -10.89 -4.21
CA VAL A 50 -10.44 -12.22 -4.20
C VAL A 50 -11.48 -13.33 -4.30
N THR A 51 -12.55 -13.28 -3.52
CA THR A 51 -13.64 -14.27 -3.55
C THR A 51 -14.41 -14.28 -4.88
N GLN A 52 -14.48 -13.15 -5.58
CA GLN A 52 -15.03 -13.06 -6.94
C GLN A 52 -14.08 -13.59 -8.04
N GLY A 53 -12.90 -14.15 -7.68
CA GLY A 53 -11.90 -14.62 -8.65
C GLY A 53 -11.18 -13.50 -9.40
N LYS A 54 -11.39 -12.22 -9.04
CA LYS A 54 -10.83 -11.06 -9.73
C LYS A 54 -9.41 -10.72 -9.24
N LYS A 55 -8.54 -11.73 -9.10
CA LYS A 55 -7.19 -11.65 -8.49
C LYS A 55 -6.35 -10.47 -9.03
N ARG A 56 -6.37 -10.24 -10.35
CA ARG A 56 -5.64 -9.13 -10.99
C ARG A 56 -6.16 -7.73 -10.58
N LYS A 57 -7.47 -7.59 -10.36
CA LYS A 57 -8.08 -6.35 -9.84
C LYS A 57 -7.78 -6.17 -8.35
N SER A 58 -7.76 -7.26 -7.57
CA SER A 58 -7.37 -7.23 -6.15
C SER A 58 -5.93 -6.74 -5.99
N ILE A 59 -4.99 -7.27 -6.79
CA ILE A 59 -3.58 -6.86 -6.77
C ILE A 59 -3.46 -5.36 -7.10
N ARG A 60 -4.05 -4.89 -8.21
CA ARG A 60 -4.02 -3.46 -8.58
C ARG A 60 -4.63 -2.56 -7.50
N LYS A 61 -5.70 -3.00 -6.86
CA LYS A 61 -6.35 -2.23 -5.78
C LYS A 61 -5.47 -2.20 -4.53
N ALA A 62 -4.80 -3.30 -4.18
CA ALA A 62 -3.83 -3.35 -3.08
C ALA A 62 -2.61 -2.43 -3.34
N GLN A 63 -2.10 -2.38 -4.57
CA GLN A 63 -1.04 -1.44 -4.93
C GLN A 63 -1.49 0.01 -4.77
N LYS A 64 -2.73 0.34 -5.16
CA LYS A 64 -3.26 1.70 -5.07
C LYS A 64 -3.54 2.14 -3.63
N ILE A 65 -4.06 1.23 -2.80
CA ILE A 65 -4.42 1.53 -1.40
C ILE A 65 -3.18 1.58 -0.52
N TYR A 66 -2.28 0.60 -0.67
CA TYR A 66 -1.16 0.40 0.25
C TYR A 66 0.19 0.83 -0.31
N GLY A 67 0.26 1.30 -1.57
CA GLY A 67 1.52 1.66 -2.22
C GLY A 67 2.45 0.47 -2.44
N PHE A 68 1.89 -0.75 -2.43
CA PHE A 68 2.65 -1.98 -2.59
C PHE A 68 3.26 -2.12 -3.99
N THR A 69 4.45 -2.71 -4.05
CA THR A 69 4.98 -3.29 -5.27
C THR A 69 4.10 -4.45 -5.73
N VAL A 70 4.23 -4.87 -7.00
CA VAL A 70 3.42 -5.98 -7.55
C VAL A 70 3.54 -7.23 -6.69
N ARG A 71 4.77 -7.54 -6.25
CA ARG A 71 5.10 -8.74 -5.47
C ARG A 71 4.56 -8.67 -4.04
N GLU A 72 4.62 -7.50 -3.39
CA GLU A 72 4.02 -7.29 -2.06
C GLU A 72 2.49 -7.39 -2.13
N ALA A 73 1.87 -6.83 -3.17
CA ALA A 73 0.43 -6.91 -3.38
C ALA A 73 -0.02 -8.36 -3.66
N GLU A 74 0.72 -9.13 -4.46
CA GLU A 74 0.45 -10.55 -4.68
C GLU A 74 0.54 -11.36 -3.40
N ASN A 75 1.58 -11.13 -2.60
CA ASN A 75 1.77 -11.82 -1.32
C ASN A 75 0.64 -11.49 -0.34
N TYR A 76 0.26 -10.22 -0.24
CA TYR A 76 -0.84 -9.76 0.61
C TYR A 76 -2.19 -10.36 0.20
N ILE A 77 -2.48 -10.39 -1.11
CA ILE A 77 -3.69 -11.02 -1.66
C ILE A 77 -3.69 -12.54 -1.44
N GLY A 78 -2.52 -13.19 -1.53
CA GLY A 78 -2.36 -14.60 -1.21
C GLY A 78 -2.78 -14.91 0.22
N LEU A 79 -2.23 -14.17 1.19
CA LEU A 79 -2.57 -14.31 2.61
C LEU A 79 -4.06 -14.09 2.88
N LEU A 80 -4.69 -13.12 2.21
CA LEU A 80 -6.13 -12.85 2.31
C LEU A 80 -7.01 -13.95 1.72
N GLY A 81 -6.50 -14.70 0.73
CA GLY A 81 -7.19 -15.82 0.10
C GLY A 81 -7.04 -17.15 0.84
N GLU A 82 -5.91 -17.36 1.52
CA GLU A 82 -5.59 -18.59 2.25
C GLU A 82 -6.27 -18.69 3.62
N GLY A 83 -6.60 -17.56 4.26
CA GLY A 83 -7.34 -17.53 5.53
C GLY A 83 -8.81 -18.03 5.47
N LYS A 84 -9.18 -18.78 4.41
CA LYS A 84 -10.50 -19.39 4.18
C LYS A 84 -10.44 -20.90 3.94
N ARG A 85 -9.29 -21.56 4.19
CA ARG A 85 -9.22 -23.03 4.25
C ARG A 85 -9.33 -23.50 5.69
#